data_AF-C9SV20-F1
#
_entry.id   AF-C9SV20-F1
#
_cell.length_a   1.000
_cell.length_b   1.000
_cell.length_c   1.000
_cell.angle_alpha   90.00
_cell.angle_beta   90.00
_cell.angle_gamma   90.00
#
_symmetry.space_group_name_H-M   'P 1'
#
loop_
_entity.id
_entity.type
_entity.pdbx_description
1 polymer ?
#
loop_
_entity_poly.entity_id
_entity_poly.type
_entity_poly.pdbx_seq_one_letter_code
_entity_poly.pdbx_strand_id
1 'polypeptide(L)'
;MNPSADMNNNPPQDLPVDLSQNFHAAAMDQVLPEALQEVAPGAIPEILPGMLPTGEMFMPQLVQTQQHFGPSQHLFQANGVIPPMPHNAISADEIALYDRQIRLWGMKAQEKIRGANILLITMKALANEVAKNLVLAGIGSLTICDGDVVTEADLGSQFFLAADHSLVGQNRAQAAAPAVQKMNPRVVVHADAERVQTKGSSYFSAFDIVIATDLDSFTLNIVNTATRLHNKAFYAAGCHGLYGFIFADLIEHDYVIQRELSNVATKLGSETRTRSVVDVQTKKEGGKTIESVTKRELYSTWYLASDVVASLPREYTQTPRRKRAVTPALSCLRALWEFQTLSGGRLPGHTKEDLGLFTKLATAQHAQLGLLSETLRSETLRSFLQSLGGEMAPVAAILGGQLAQDVINVLGQTQQPIQNTVVFDGNTMEANVYPLHPPGALGRGLLSESMPAALPNGGVALGDPGMMMPMSMDGMDFVGAAPVVTQ
;
A
#
# COMPACT_ATOMS: atom_id res chain seq x y z
N MET A 1 18.44 -12.72 -79.10
CA MET A 1 17.23 -11.86 -79.04
C MET A 1 17.17 -11.28 -77.64
N ASN A 2 17.24 -9.96 -77.55
CA ASN A 2 16.98 -9.12 -76.38
C ASN A 2 15.85 -8.15 -76.81
N PRO A 3 15.14 -7.39 -75.95
CA PRO A 3 15.23 -7.29 -74.48
C PRO A 3 13.89 -7.04 -73.70
N SER A 4 13.98 -7.05 -72.36
CA SER A 4 13.42 -6.12 -71.33
C SER A 4 11.97 -5.54 -71.35
N ALA A 5 11.33 -5.53 -70.16
CA ALA A 5 10.64 -4.38 -69.50
C ALA A 5 10.13 -4.84 -68.11
N ASP A 6 10.66 -4.39 -66.97
CA ASP A 6 10.40 -3.13 -66.24
C ASP A 6 8.91 -2.75 -66.06
N MET A 7 8.44 -2.76 -64.81
CA MET A 7 7.26 -2.00 -64.37
C MET A 7 7.54 -1.25 -63.07
N ASN A 8 7.09 0.00 -63.10
CA ASN A 8 7.42 1.14 -62.25
C ASN A 8 6.14 1.65 -61.54
N ASN A 9 6.33 2.51 -60.52
CA ASN A 9 5.41 3.52 -59.95
C ASN A 9 4.35 3.12 -58.88
N ASN A 10 4.71 3.33 -57.61
CA ASN A 10 4.28 4.40 -56.66
C ASN A 10 2.86 5.05 -56.71
N PRO A 11 2.40 5.72 -55.61
CA PRO A 11 1.18 5.43 -54.82
C PRO A 11 0.07 6.51 -54.97
N PRO A 12 -1.02 6.50 -54.17
CA PRO A 12 -1.86 7.68 -53.96
C PRO A 12 -1.66 8.34 -52.58
N GLN A 13 -1.56 9.67 -52.59
CA GLN A 13 -1.58 10.59 -51.45
C GLN A 13 -2.98 11.20 -51.21
N ASP A 14 -3.24 11.49 -49.93
CA ASP A 14 -4.00 12.59 -49.29
C ASP A 14 -5.51 12.80 -49.53
N LEU A 15 -6.27 12.90 -48.41
CA LEU A 15 -6.62 14.18 -47.75
C LEU A 15 -7.41 13.95 -46.42
N PRO A 16 -7.49 14.96 -45.51
CA PRO A 16 -7.73 14.79 -44.07
C PRO A 16 -9.18 15.08 -43.65
N VAL A 17 -9.59 14.53 -42.51
CA VAL A 17 -10.78 15.02 -41.78
C VAL A 17 -10.46 15.08 -40.29
N ASP A 18 -10.20 16.31 -39.83
CA ASP A 18 -10.51 16.72 -38.46
C ASP A 18 -11.98 17.15 -38.45
N LEU A 19 -12.71 16.79 -37.39
CA LEU A 19 -13.65 17.67 -36.70
C LEU A 19 -14.36 16.86 -35.60
N SER A 20 -13.89 17.10 -34.39
CA SER A 20 -14.70 17.19 -33.18
C SER A 20 -16.16 17.57 -33.44
N GLN A 21 -17.10 16.75 -32.97
CA GLN A 21 -18.33 17.12 -32.23
C GLN A 21 -19.24 15.89 -32.06
N ASN A 22 -19.98 15.89 -30.94
CA ASN A 22 -21.08 15.00 -30.56
C ASN A 22 -20.72 13.71 -29.83
N PHE A 23 -20.53 13.82 -28.51
CA PHE A 23 -21.22 12.91 -27.58
C PHE A 23 -21.86 13.74 -26.47
N HIS A 24 -23.17 13.96 -26.62
CA HIS A 24 -24.04 14.43 -25.56
C HIS A 24 -24.11 13.37 -24.46
N ALA A 25 -23.95 13.82 -23.22
CA ALA A 25 -24.28 13.08 -22.02
C ALA A 25 -25.76 12.64 -22.07
N ALA A 26 -26.00 11.34 -21.93
CA ALA A 26 -27.31 10.78 -21.67
C ALA A 26 -27.28 10.08 -20.30
N ALA A 27 -28.34 10.33 -19.52
CA ALA A 27 -28.50 10.00 -18.12
C ALA A 27 -28.41 8.50 -17.83
N MET A 28 -27.66 8.13 -16.79
CA MET A 28 -27.73 6.83 -16.13
C MET A 28 -28.93 6.81 -15.19
N ASP A 29 -30.07 6.42 -15.72
CA ASP A 29 -31.13 5.82 -14.95
C ASP A 29 -31.82 4.79 -15.86
N GLN A 30 -32.15 3.63 -15.30
CA GLN A 30 -32.71 2.43 -15.97
C GLN A 30 -31.65 1.47 -16.55
N VAL A 31 -31.34 0.41 -15.79
CA VAL A 31 -31.67 -1.01 -16.10
C VAL A 31 -31.28 -1.84 -14.87
N LEU A 32 -32.27 -2.19 -14.05
CA LEU A 32 -32.20 -3.26 -13.06
C LEU A 32 -32.75 -4.54 -13.71
N PRO A 33 -32.10 -5.72 -13.59
CA PRO A 33 -32.68 -6.97 -14.06
C PRO A 33 -33.79 -7.48 -13.13
N GLU A 34 -34.94 -7.81 -13.74
CA GLU A 34 -36.06 -8.54 -13.16
C GLU A 34 -35.64 -9.94 -12.72
N ALA A 35 -35.45 -10.14 -11.40
CA ALA A 35 -35.46 -11.46 -10.77
C ALA A 35 -35.76 -11.35 -9.27
N LEU A 36 -36.85 -10.67 -8.92
CA LEU A 36 -37.41 -10.67 -7.56
C LEU A 36 -38.95 -10.65 -7.65
N GLN A 37 -39.56 -11.82 -7.84
CA GLN A 37 -40.94 -12.06 -7.45
C GLN A 37 -41.26 -13.56 -7.53
N GLU A 38 -41.17 -14.23 -6.38
CA GLU A 38 -42.18 -15.17 -5.90
C GLU A 38 -41.88 -15.51 -4.43
N VAL A 39 -42.62 -14.89 -3.52
CA VAL A 39 -42.77 -15.36 -2.13
C VAL A 39 -44.26 -15.30 -1.82
N ALA A 40 -44.86 -16.46 -1.55
CA ALA A 40 -46.08 -16.57 -0.77
C ALA A 40 -45.79 -17.37 0.51
N PRO A 41 -46.48 -17.10 1.63
CA PRO A 41 -45.97 -17.33 2.98
C PRO A 41 -46.52 -18.60 3.62
N GLY A 42 -45.72 -19.27 4.46
CA GLY A 42 -46.24 -20.20 5.46
C GLY A 42 -45.34 -21.39 5.80
N ALA A 43 -45.13 -21.58 7.10
CA ALA A 43 -44.51 -22.71 7.81
C ALA A 43 -42.97 -22.73 7.89
N ILE A 44 -42.44 -22.16 8.97
CA ILE A 44 -41.10 -22.42 9.50
C ILE A 44 -41.28 -23.28 10.77
N PRO A 45 -40.60 -24.44 10.92
CA PRO A 45 -40.34 -25.01 12.23
C PRO A 45 -39.00 -24.51 12.76
N GLU A 46 -39.00 -23.96 13.98
CA GLU A 46 -37.80 -23.63 14.74
C GLU A 46 -36.98 -24.90 15.06
N ILE A 47 -35.68 -24.90 14.76
CA ILE A 47 -34.74 -25.91 15.25
C ILE A 47 -33.59 -25.19 15.96
N LEU A 48 -33.52 -25.38 17.28
CA LEU A 48 -32.41 -24.99 18.14
C LEU A 48 -31.22 -25.97 17.96
N PRO A 49 -29.96 -25.51 17.99
CA PRO A 49 -28.80 -26.42 17.90
C PRO A 49 -28.58 -27.16 19.24
N GLY A 50 -28.52 -28.50 19.23
CA GLY A 50 -27.97 -29.27 20.36
C GLY A 50 -28.64 -30.57 20.82
N MET A 51 -29.41 -31.31 20.01
CA MET A 51 -29.93 -32.62 20.42
C MET A 51 -29.82 -33.69 19.31
N LEU A 52 -29.37 -34.89 19.69
CA LEU A 52 -29.50 -36.12 18.90
C LEU A 52 -30.79 -36.87 19.31
N PRO A 53 -31.39 -37.68 18.41
CA PRO A 53 -32.72 -38.25 18.58
C PRO A 53 -32.69 -39.59 19.32
N THR A 54 -32.15 -39.63 20.54
CA THR A 54 -32.34 -40.72 21.52
C THR A 54 -31.94 -40.15 22.87
N GLY A 55 -32.89 -39.90 23.77
CA GLY A 55 -32.71 -39.11 24.99
C GLY A 55 -31.81 -39.73 26.07
N GLU A 56 -30.50 -39.87 25.81
CA GLU A 56 -29.49 -40.23 26.80
C GLU A 56 -28.36 -39.18 26.84
N MET A 57 -27.98 -38.75 28.05
CA MET A 57 -26.91 -37.78 28.30
C MET A 57 -25.53 -38.44 28.19
N PHE A 58 -24.67 -37.92 27.31
CA PHE A 58 -23.26 -38.33 27.22
C PHE A 58 -22.36 -37.33 27.97
N MET A 59 -21.71 -37.77 29.04
CA MET A 59 -20.63 -37.05 29.74
C MET A 59 -19.29 -37.68 29.34
N PRO A 60 -18.44 -37.01 28.54
CA PRO A 60 -17.09 -37.51 28.30
C PRO A 60 -16.19 -37.14 29.49
N GLN A 61 -15.69 -38.16 30.19
CA GLN A 61 -14.64 -38.04 31.20
C GLN A 61 -13.35 -37.51 30.56
N LEU A 62 -12.87 -36.37 31.04
CA LEU A 62 -11.52 -35.87 30.76
C LEU A 62 -10.49 -36.72 31.51
N VAL A 63 -9.72 -37.51 30.77
CA VAL A 63 -8.44 -38.04 31.25
C VAL A 63 -7.45 -36.88 31.29
N GLN A 64 -7.04 -36.48 32.49
CA GLN A 64 -5.98 -35.48 32.70
C GLN A 64 -4.61 -36.09 32.37
N THR A 65 -4.09 -35.85 31.17
CA THR A 65 -2.65 -35.86 30.92
C THR A 65 -2.12 -34.44 31.14
N GLN A 66 -1.48 -34.22 32.28
CA GLN A 66 -0.77 -32.98 32.58
C GLN A 66 0.41 -32.79 31.61
N GLN A 67 0.25 -31.93 30.61
CA GLN A 67 1.37 -31.21 30.02
C GLN A 67 1.26 -29.74 30.45
N HIS A 68 2.25 -29.28 31.20
CA HIS A 68 2.40 -27.89 31.61
C HIS A 68 2.65 -27.01 30.39
N PHE A 69 1.63 -26.28 29.95
CA PHE A 69 1.78 -25.10 29.10
C PHE A 69 1.67 -23.84 29.97
N GLY A 70 2.64 -22.93 29.85
CA GLY A 70 2.75 -21.71 30.66
C GLY A 70 1.68 -20.66 30.34
N PRO A 71 1.49 -19.65 31.22
CA PRO A 71 0.36 -18.74 31.18
C PRO A 71 0.64 -17.53 30.26
N SER A 72 0.58 -17.71 28.94
CA SER A 72 0.70 -16.57 28.00
C SER A 72 -0.12 -16.67 26.72
N GLN A 73 -0.91 -17.71 26.54
CA GLN A 73 -1.88 -17.78 25.44
C GLN A 73 -3.27 -17.50 26.01
N HIS A 74 -3.73 -16.25 26.00
CA HIS A 74 -5.13 -15.85 25.84
C HIS A 74 -5.25 -14.32 25.92
N LEU A 75 -6.15 -13.76 25.10
CA LEU A 75 -6.56 -12.36 24.91
C LEU A 75 -5.82 -11.54 23.84
N PHE A 76 -6.02 -11.90 22.57
CA PHE A 76 -6.38 -10.90 21.57
C PHE A 76 -7.91 -10.81 21.59
N GLN A 77 -8.48 -9.72 22.10
CA GLN A 77 -9.89 -9.44 21.89
C GLN A 77 -10.06 -8.97 20.44
N ALA A 78 -11.22 -9.25 19.82
CA ALA A 78 -11.56 -8.93 18.43
C ALA A 78 -11.39 -7.45 18.02
N ASN A 79 -11.00 -6.57 18.94
CA ASN A 79 -10.81 -5.13 18.77
C ASN A 79 -9.34 -4.66 18.79
N GLY A 80 -8.36 -5.56 18.63
CA GLY A 80 -6.96 -5.15 18.41
C GLY A 80 -6.26 -4.48 19.60
N VAL A 81 -6.72 -4.70 20.83
CA VAL A 81 -6.07 -4.11 22.02
C VAL A 81 -4.85 -4.95 22.41
N ILE A 82 -3.65 -4.45 22.11
CA ILE A 82 -2.39 -4.99 22.61
C ILE A 82 -2.01 -4.23 23.89
N PRO A 83 -1.73 -4.92 25.02
CA PRO A 83 -1.27 -4.25 26.23
C PRO A 83 0.07 -3.54 25.98
N PRO A 84 0.29 -2.32 26.54
CA PRO A 84 1.53 -1.59 26.36
C PRO A 84 2.71 -2.39 26.93
N MET A 85 3.76 -2.55 26.12
CA MET A 85 4.98 -3.25 26.52
C MET A 85 5.76 -2.41 27.56
N PRO A 86 6.31 -3.03 28.63
CA PRO A 86 7.08 -2.29 29.63
C PRO A 86 8.39 -1.75 29.02
N HIS A 87 8.60 -0.43 29.14
CA HIS A 87 9.84 0.25 28.75
C HIS A 87 10.95 0.00 29.78
N ASN A 88 11.58 -1.17 29.72
CA ASN A 88 12.82 -1.43 30.47
C ASN A 88 14.04 -0.98 29.65
N ALA A 89 15.10 -0.50 30.31
CA ALA A 89 16.38 -0.24 29.66
C ALA A 89 16.87 -1.49 28.90
N ILE A 90 17.57 -1.30 27.77
CA ILE A 90 18.11 -2.41 26.96
C ILE A 90 19.08 -3.20 27.85
N SER A 91 18.82 -4.49 28.03
CA SER A 91 19.67 -5.36 28.86
C SER A 91 21.07 -5.53 28.23
N ALA A 92 22.08 -5.82 29.05
CA ALA A 92 23.45 -6.04 28.54
C ALA A 92 23.51 -7.15 27.49
N ASP A 93 22.72 -8.21 27.65
CA ASP A 93 22.61 -9.31 26.70
C ASP A 93 21.97 -8.86 25.37
N GLU A 94 20.98 -7.95 25.41
CA GLU A 94 20.40 -7.35 24.20
C GLU A 94 21.40 -6.42 23.50
N ILE A 95 22.16 -5.63 24.25
CA ILE A 95 23.22 -4.79 23.68
C ILE A 95 24.26 -5.66 22.97
N ALA A 96 24.67 -6.78 23.58
CA ALA A 96 25.61 -7.71 22.98
C ALA A 96 25.05 -8.38 21.70
N LEU A 97 23.77 -8.78 21.71
CA LEU A 97 23.09 -9.37 20.56
C LEU A 97 22.99 -8.39 19.39
N TYR A 98 22.65 -7.12 19.66
CA TYR A 98 22.43 -6.08 18.66
C TYR A 98 23.67 -5.20 18.42
N ASP A 99 24.84 -5.52 18.98
CA ASP A 99 26.05 -4.65 18.93
C ASP A 99 26.38 -4.20 17.50
N ARG A 100 26.35 -5.11 16.53
CA ARG A 100 26.61 -4.79 15.12
C ARG A 100 25.58 -3.83 14.53
N GLN A 101 24.31 -3.97 14.90
CA GLN A 101 23.20 -3.14 14.44
C GLN A 101 23.25 -1.76 15.10
N ILE A 102 23.48 -1.72 16.41
CA ILE A 102 23.66 -0.51 17.21
C ILE A 102 24.82 0.34 16.69
N ARG A 103 25.92 -0.28 16.24
CA ARG A 103 27.05 0.46 15.61
C ARG A 103 26.66 1.15 14.31
N LEU A 104 25.66 0.65 13.60
CA LEU A 104 25.22 1.20 12.32
C LEU A 104 24.26 2.38 12.51
N TRP A 105 23.20 2.21 13.31
CA TRP A 105 22.14 3.22 13.46
C TRP A 105 22.06 3.89 14.83
N GLY A 106 22.88 3.46 15.79
CA GLY A 106 22.95 4.03 17.13
C GLY A 106 21.92 3.49 18.11
N MET A 107 22.20 3.68 19.41
CA MET A 107 21.35 3.19 20.50
C MET A 107 19.92 3.75 20.46
N LYS A 108 19.76 5.05 20.18
CA LYS A 108 18.44 5.69 20.14
C LYS A 108 17.54 5.10 19.04
N ALA A 109 18.10 4.76 17.89
CA ALA A 109 17.35 4.10 16.82
C ALA A 109 16.92 2.69 17.26
N GLN A 110 17.82 1.93 17.89
CA GLN A 110 17.50 0.60 18.41
C GLN A 110 16.39 0.63 19.48
N GLU A 111 16.37 1.64 20.35
CA GLU A 111 15.30 1.83 21.34
C GLU A 111 13.94 2.05 20.67
N LYS A 112 13.88 2.84 19.60
CA LYS A 112 12.65 3.05 18.82
C LYS A 112 12.20 1.77 18.12
N ILE A 113 13.13 1.05 17.49
CA ILE A 113 12.86 -0.24 16.84
C ILE A 113 12.25 -1.22 17.85
N ARG A 114 12.86 -1.36 19.03
CA ARG A 114 12.37 -2.24 20.11
C ARG A 114 10.98 -1.87 20.62
N GLY A 115 10.57 -0.62 20.53
CA GLY A 115 9.23 -0.16 20.91
C GLY A 115 8.16 -0.37 19.84
N ALA A 116 8.53 -0.74 18.62
CA ALA A 116 7.62 -0.74 17.48
C ALA A 116 6.68 -1.94 17.45
N ASN A 117 5.40 -1.68 17.20
CA ASN A 117 4.36 -2.67 16.96
C ASN A 117 3.99 -2.70 15.48
N ILE A 118 4.21 -3.82 14.81
CA ILE A 118 4.04 -3.94 13.35
C ILE A 118 2.92 -4.93 13.03
N LEU A 119 2.03 -4.55 12.12
CA LEU A 119 1.08 -5.45 11.49
C LEU A 119 1.61 -5.88 10.12
N LEU A 120 1.62 -7.18 9.86
CA LEU A 120 1.99 -7.78 8.58
C LEU A 120 0.81 -8.60 8.05
N ILE A 121 0.29 -8.19 6.90
CA ILE A 121 -0.93 -8.75 6.30
C ILE A 121 -0.58 -9.62 5.10
N THR A 122 -1.18 -10.82 5.06
CA THR A 122 -0.95 -11.90 4.09
C THR A 122 0.44 -12.52 4.27
N MET A 123 0.52 -13.74 4.80
CA MET A 123 1.80 -14.37 5.16
C MET A 123 2.33 -15.26 4.03
N LYS A 124 2.81 -14.67 2.93
CA LYS A 124 3.39 -15.42 1.79
C LYS A 124 4.91 -15.31 1.70
N ALA A 125 5.55 -15.77 0.62
CA ALA A 125 7.03 -15.76 0.52
C ALA A 125 7.66 -14.37 0.76
N LEU A 126 7.03 -13.31 0.24
CA LEU A 126 7.47 -11.93 0.46
C LEU A 126 7.37 -11.53 1.94
N ALA A 127 6.23 -11.80 2.57
CA ALA A 127 6.01 -11.51 3.98
C ALA A 127 6.94 -12.30 4.91
N ASN A 128 7.32 -13.53 4.55
CA ASN A 128 8.31 -14.30 5.30
C ASN A 128 9.65 -13.56 5.39
N GLU A 129 10.10 -13.02 4.26
CA GLU A 129 11.35 -12.25 4.19
C GLU A 129 11.25 -10.95 4.99
N VAL A 130 10.11 -10.26 4.93
CA VAL A 130 9.85 -9.07 5.76
C VAL A 130 9.86 -9.44 7.25
N ALA A 131 9.10 -10.45 7.67
CA ALA A 131 8.99 -10.90 9.05
C ALA A 131 10.36 -11.32 9.60
N LYS A 132 11.13 -12.12 8.85
CA LYS A 132 12.49 -12.54 9.21
C LYS A 132 13.37 -11.33 9.53
N ASN A 133 13.43 -10.35 8.63
CA ASN A 133 14.30 -9.20 8.78
C ASN A 133 13.88 -8.30 9.95
N LEU A 134 12.57 -8.05 10.11
CA LEU A 134 12.06 -7.23 11.21
C LEU A 134 12.26 -7.88 12.58
N VAL A 135 12.00 -9.19 12.69
CA VAL A 135 12.18 -9.95 13.94
C VAL A 135 13.65 -10.04 14.33
N LEU A 136 14.57 -10.21 13.37
CA LEU A 136 16.03 -10.16 13.64
C LEU A 136 16.52 -8.76 14.00
N ALA A 137 15.86 -7.71 13.52
CA ALA A 137 16.14 -6.33 13.90
C ALA A 137 15.69 -6.02 15.35
N GLY A 138 14.86 -6.88 15.93
CA GLY A 138 14.44 -6.76 17.32
C GLY A 138 13.33 -5.74 17.53
N ILE A 139 12.30 -5.74 16.67
CA ILE A 139 11.06 -4.99 16.88
C ILE A 139 10.36 -5.39 18.17
N GLY A 140 9.42 -4.58 18.67
CA GLY A 140 8.67 -4.90 19.88
C GLY A 140 7.70 -6.06 19.69
N SER A 141 6.82 -5.94 18.70
CA SER A 141 5.87 -7.00 18.35
C SER A 141 5.56 -7.05 16.86
N LEU A 142 5.24 -8.26 16.39
CA LEU A 142 4.76 -8.55 15.05
C LEU A 142 3.42 -9.28 15.13
N THR A 143 2.36 -8.65 14.63
CA THR A 143 1.07 -9.32 14.41
C THR A 143 0.98 -9.76 12.95
N ILE A 144 0.80 -11.05 12.72
CA ILE A 144 0.61 -11.65 11.40
C ILE A 144 -0.89 -11.83 11.19
N CYS A 145 -1.47 -11.14 10.20
CA CYS A 145 -2.89 -11.25 9.84
C CYS A 145 -3.02 -11.98 8.49
N ASP A 146 -3.52 -13.21 8.52
CA ASP A 146 -3.80 -13.99 7.31
C ASP A 146 -4.95 -14.97 7.59
N GLY A 147 -6.03 -14.85 6.82
CA GLY A 147 -7.19 -15.71 6.93
C GLY A 147 -7.21 -16.90 5.97
N ASP A 148 -6.18 -17.05 5.13
CA ASP A 148 -6.03 -18.20 4.24
C ASP A 148 -5.39 -19.39 4.96
N VAL A 149 -5.53 -20.56 4.34
CA VAL A 149 -4.89 -21.80 4.79
C VAL A 149 -3.58 -22.03 4.06
N VAL A 150 -2.69 -22.80 4.68
CA VAL A 150 -1.46 -23.28 4.04
C VAL A 150 -1.82 -24.22 2.90
N THR A 151 -1.27 -23.94 1.73
CA THR A 151 -1.37 -24.78 0.53
C THR A 151 -0.03 -25.48 0.25
N GLU A 152 -0.01 -26.49 -0.62
CA GLU A 152 1.25 -27.13 -1.01
C GLU A 152 2.23 -26.17 -1.71
N ALA A 153 1.70 -25.21 -2.48
CA ALA A 153 2.51 -24.18 -3.13
C ALA A 153 3.28 -23.33 -2.10
N ASP A 154 2.66 -23.05 -0.95
CA ASP A 154 3.29 -22.29 0.12
C ASP A 154 4.54 -23.01 0.66
N LEU A 155 4.55 -24.35 0.72
CA LEU A 155 5.73 -25.09 1.20
C LEU A 155 6.97 -24.91 0.31
N GLY A 156 6.77 -24.63 -0.97
CA GLY A 156 7.86 -24.42 -1.94
C GLY A 156 8.49 -23.03 -1.86
N SER A 157 7.75 -22.02 -1.42
CA SER A 157 8.18 -20.62 -1.40
C SER A 157 8.37 -20.05 0.02
N GLN A 158 7.77 -20.69 1.04
CA GLN A 158 7.73 -20.19 2.42
C GLN A 158 8.60 -21.02 3.37
N PHE A 159 9.82 -20.53 3.65
CA PHE A 159 10.77 -21.23 4.52
C PHE A 159 10.32 -21.42 5.99
N PHE A 160 9.32 -20.68 6.48
CA PHE A 160 8.74 -20.93 7.81
C PHE A 160 7.84 -22.17 7.86
N LEU A 161 7.31 -22.60 6.72
CA LEU A 161 6.37 -23.72 6.60
C LEU A 161 7.01 -24.96 5.97
N ALA A 162 8.05 -24.77 5.15
CA ALA A 162 8.65 -25.78 4.27
C ALA A 162 9.07 -27.10 4.94
N ALA A 163 9.39 -27.08 6.24
CA ALA A 163 9.90 -28.26 6.95
C ALA A 163 8.79 -29.22 7.44
N ASP A 164 7.52 -28.81 7.40
CA ASP A 164 6.41 -29.57 7.99
C ASP A 164 5.19 -29.61 7.07
N HIS A 165 5.07 -30.70 6.32
CA HIS A 165 3.92 -30.97 5.45
C HIS A 165 2.59 -31.10 6.21
N SER A 166 2.60 -31.36 7.52
CA SER A 166 1.37 -31.48 8.32
C SER A 166 0.66 -30.14 8.54
N LEU A 167 1.32 -29.03 8.19
CA LEU A 167 0.75 -27.69 8.26
C LEU A 167 -0.25 -27.39 7.14
N VAL A 168 -0.24 -28.16 6.04
CA VAL A 168 -1.18 -27.97 4.93
C VAL A 168 -2.63 -28.08 5.43
N GLY A 169 -3.45 -27.09 5.07
CA GLY A 169 -4.84 -26.97 5.53
C GLY A 169 -5.03 -26.24 6.86
N GLN A 170 -3.96 -25.96 7.62
CA GLN A 170 -4.03 -25.11 8.81
C GLN A 170 -4.03 -23.62 8.40
N ASN A 171 -4.52 -22.73 9.27
CA ASN A 171 -4.45 -21.29 9.00
C ASN A 171 -2.98 -20.82 8.88
N ARG A 172 -2.70 -20.02 7.85
CA ARG A 172 -1.34 -19.64 7.48
C ARG A 172 -0.64 -18.77 8.52
N ALA A 173 -1.35 -17.80 9.11
CA ALA A 173 -0.78 -16.96 10.17
C ALA A 173 -0.42 -17.79 11.42
N GLN A 174 -1.32 -18.67 11.84
CA GLN A 174 -1.11 -19.57 12.98
C GLN A 174 0.03 -20.56 12.73
N ALA A 175 0.12 -21.11 11.52
CA ALA A 175 1.19 -22.05 11.15
C ALA A 175 2.58 -21.40 11.12
N ALA A 176 2.68 -20.15 10.64
CA ALA A 176 3.96 -19.45 10.54
C ALA A 176 4.46 -18.88 11.89
N ALA A 177 3.55 -18.44 12.76
CA ALA A 177 3.90 -17.71 13.99
C ALA A 177 4.92 -18.43 14.91
N PRO A 178 4.85 -19.75 15.16
CA PRO A 178 5.85 -20.43 15.99
C PRO A 178 7.27 -20.37 15.41
N ALA A 179 7.40 -20.52 14.09
CA ALA A 179 8.70 -20.48 13.42
C ALA A 179 9.28 -19.05 13.44
N VAL A 180 8.43 -18.05 13.25
CA VAL A 180 8.80 -16.63 13.38
C VAL A 180 9.22 -16.31 14.82
N GLN A 181 8.46 -16.74 15.82
CA GLN A 181 8.77 -16.52 17.24
C GLN A 181 10.11 -17.14 17.66
N LYS A 182 10.44 -18.31 17.11
CA LYS A 182 11.71 -19.02 17.37
C LYS A 182 12.93 -18.21 16.91
N MET A 183 12.79 -17.31 15.93
CA MET A 183 13.90 -16.51 15.44
C MET A 183 14.42 -15.51 16.47
N ASN A 184 13.52 -14.92 17.26
CA ASN A 184 13.89 -13.99 18.30
C ASN A 184 12.87 -14.04 19.46
N PRO A 185 13.18 -14.75 20.57
CA PRO A 185 12.29 -14.85 21.72
C PRO A 185 11.95 -13.52 22.42
N ARG A 186 12.64 -12.43 22.07
CA ARG A 186 12.41 -11.09 22.62
C ARG A 186 11.34 -10.30 21.87
N VAL A 187 11.01 -10.71 20.65
CA VAL A 187 9.92 -10.12 19.86
C VAL A 187 8.65 -10.87 20.18
N VAL A 188 7.56 -10.16 20.46
CA VAL A 188 6.27 -10.82 20.68
C VAL A 188 5.60 -11.05 19.32
N VAL A 189 5.31 -12.31 19.00
CA VAL A 189 4.62 -12.67 17.75
C VAL A 189 3.17 -13.06 18.03
N HIS A 190 2.24 -12.41 17.33
CA HIS A 190 0.82 -12.70 17.37
C HIS A 190 0.32 -13.21 16.03
N ALA A 191 -0.66 -14.11 16.05
CA ALA A 191 -1.36 -14.59 14.86
C ALA A 191 -2.83 -14.17 14.93
N ASP A 192 -3.28 -13.47 13.89
CA ASP A 192 -4.68 -13.11 13.65
C ASP A 192 -5.16 -13.90 12.43
N ALA A 193 -6.00 -14.90 12.68
CA ALA A 193 -6.47 -15.84 11.67
C ALA A 193 -7.68 -15.35 10.87
N GLU A 194 -8.13 -14.11 11.10
CA GLU A 194 -9.19 -13.52 10.30
C GLU A 194 -8.63 -12.80 9.05
N ARG A 195 -9.49 -12.59 8.05
CA ARG A 195 -9.11 -11.81 6.87
C ARG A 195 -9.07 -10.33 7.22
N VAL A 196 -8.13 -9.59 6.63
CA VAL A 196 -8.06 -8.13 6.83
C VAL A 196 -9.36 -7.41 6.46
N GLN A 197 -10.12 -7.92 5.49
CA GLN A 197 -11.40 -7.33 5.06
C GLN A 197 -12.48 -7.37 6.14
N THR A 198 -12.36 -8.21 7.18
CA THR A 198 -13.31 -8.24 8.30
C THR A 198 -12.97 -7.21 9.38
N LYS A 199 -11.82 -6.54 9.29
CA LYS A 199 -11.33 -5.60 10.31
C LYS A 199 -11.88 -4.19 10.08
N GLY A 200 -12.38 -3.57 11.14
CA GLY A 200 -12.73 -2.15 11.15
C GLY A 200 -11.49 -1.24 11.18
N SER A 201 -11.65 0.04 10.85
CA SER A 201 -10.52 0.99 10.78
C SER A 201 -9.74 1.10 12.10
N SER A 202 -10.44 1.02 13.23
CA SER A 202 -9.87 1.09 14.58
C SER A 202 -8.84 0.00 14.87
N TYR A 203 -8.92 -1.16 14.20
CA TYR A 203 -7.94 -2.24 14.30
C TYR A 203 -6.52 -1.74 13.99
N PHE A 204 -6.38 -0.90 12.96
CA PHE A 204 -5.09 -0.42 12.51
C PHE A 204 -4.46 0.60 13.48
N SER A 205 -5.23 1.18 14.39
CA SER A 205 -4.73 2.18 15.35
C SER A 205 -3.74 1.64 16.38
N ALA A 206 -3.73 0.32 16.59
CA ALA A 206 -2.85 -0.37 17.54
C ALA A 206 -1.39 -0.52 17.05
N PHE A 207 -1.16 -0.32 15.75
CA PHE A 207 0.15 -0.55 15.12
C PHE A 207 0.84 0.78 14.80
N ASP A 208 2.16 0.80 14.83
CA ASP A 208 2.95 1.95 14.39
C ASP A 208 3.10 1.96 12.87
N ILE A 209 3.30 0.77 12.30
CA ILE A 209 3.47 0.53 10.87
C ILE A 209 2.60 -0.66 10.45
N VAL A 210 1.86 -0.48 9.36
CA VAL A 210 1.07 -1.54 8.73
C VAL A 210 1.67 -1.90 7.38
N ILE A 211 1.96 -3.18 7.18
CA ILE A 211 2.55 -3.71 5.96
C ILE A 211 1.55 -4.69 5.34
N ALA A 212 1.02 -4.36 4.17
CA ALA A 212 0.12 -5.21 3.42
C ALA A 212 0.82 -5.82 2.21
N THR A 213 0.84 -7.15 2.12
CA THR A 213 1.46 -7.85 1.00
C THR A 213 0.44 -8.64 0.20
N ASP A 214 0.65 -8.73 -1.11
CA ASP A 214 -0.09 -9.61 -2.04
C ASP A 214 -1.63 -9.49 -1.96
N LEU A 215 -2.14 -8.32 -1.60
CA LEU A 215 -3.57 -7.97 -1.63
C LEU A 215 -3.95 -7.33 -2.97
N ASP A 216 -5.22 -7.40 -3.33
CA ASP A 216 -5.76 -6.67 -4.47
C ASP A 216 -5.77 -5.15 -4.24
N SER A 217 -5.76 -4.38 -5.34
CA SER A 217 -5.70 -2.91 -5.30
C SER A 217 -6.81 -2.26 -4.46
N PHE A 218 -8.03 -2.82 -4.47
CA PHE A 218 -9.15 -2.26 -3.71
C PHE A 218 -8.94 -2.46 -2.21
N THR A 219 -8.53 -3.66 -1.78
CA THR A 219 -8.19 -3.90 -0.37
C THR A 219 -7.01 -3.05 0.09
N LEU A 220 -5.95 -2.91 -0.72
CA LEU A 220 -4.81 -2.03 -0.41
C LEU A 220 -5.25 -0.58 -0.17
N ASN A 221 -6.19 -0.08 -0.97
CA ASN A 221 -6.75 1.25 -0.80
C ASN A 221 -7.50 1.40 0.54
N ILE A 222 -8.34 0.43 0.89
CA ILE A 222 -9.09 0.44 2.16
C ILE A 222 -8.12 0.47 3.35
N VAL A 223 -7.12 -0.41 3.35
CA VAL A 223 -6.15 -0.48 4.45
C VAL A 223 -5.36 0.83 4.55
N ASN A 224 -4.86 1.38 3.43
CA ASN A 224 -4.12 2.63 3.44
C ASN A 224 -4.98 3.83 3.91
N THR A 225 -6.25 3.87 3.52
CA THR A 225 -7.18 4.89 3.99
C THR A 225 -7.39 4.77 5.50
N ALA A 226 -7.60 3.54 6.01
CA ALA A 226 -7.78 3.29 7.43
C ALA A 226 -6.53 3.65 8.26
N THR A 227 -5.32 3.32 7.78
CA THR A 227 -4.08 3.68 8.47
C THR A 227 -3.92 5.19 8.55
N ARG A 228 -4.23 5.91 7.47
CA ARG A 228 -4.19 7.37 7.46
C ARG A 228 -5.19 8.01 8.43
N LEU A 229 -6.41 7.49 8.55
CA LEU A 229 -7.39 7.95 9.55
C LEU A 229 -6.86 7.85 10.98
N HIS A 230 -5.95 6.91 11.23
CA HIS A 230 -5.30 6.70 12.53
C HIS A 230 -3.86 7.21 12.61
N ASN A 231 -3.41 8.00 11.62
CA ASN A 231 -2.05 8.53 11.52
C ASN A 231 -0.94 7.46 11.57
N LYS A 232 -1.17 6.32 10.94
CA LYS A 232 -0.23 5.18 10.90
C LYS A 232 0.45 5.09 9.55
N ALA A 233 1.75 4.78 9.58
CA ALA A 233 2.52 4.55 8.38
C ALA A 233 2.09 3.25 7.71
N PHE A 234 2.10 3.25 6.37
CA PHE A 234 1.62 2.15 5.57
C PHE A 234 2.63 1.77 4.49
N TYR A 235 2.77 0.47 4.28
CA TYR A 235 3.45 -0.10 3.15
C TYR A 235 2.54 -1.09 2.43
N ALA A 236 2.58 -1.06 1.10
CA ALA A 236 2.03 -2.12 0.26
C ALA A 236 3.18 -2.77 -0.51
N ALA A 237 3.13 -4.08 -0.71
CA ALA A 237 4.09 -4.75 -1.58
C ALA A 237 3.46 -5.97 -2.25
N GLY A 238 4.03 -6.41 -3.36
CA GLY A 238 3.54 -7.60 -4.06
C GLY A 238 4.63 -8.26 -4.88
N CYS A 239 4.54 -9.60 -4.96
CA CYS A 239 5.43 -10.43 -5.74
C CYS A 239 4.65 -11.15 -6.86
N HIS A 240 5.10 -11.00 -8.10
CA HIS A 240 4.51 -11.58 -9.30
C HIS A 240 5.63 -12.21 -10.14
N GLY A 241 6.08 -13.38 -9.70
CA GLY A 241 7.14 -14.17 -10.32
C GLY A 241 8.44 -13.38 -10.40
N LEU A 242 8.83 -12.97 -11.61
CA LEU A 242 10.03 -12.16 -11.84
C LEU A 242 9.85 -10.67 -11.50
N TYR A 243 8.64 -10.21 -11.20
CA TYR A 243 8.34 -8.80 -10.98
C TYR A 243 7.82 -8.58 -9.57
N GLY A 244 7.89 -7.34 -9.11
CA GLY A 244 7.19 -6.95 -7.90
C GLY A 244 7.32 -5.48 -7.60
N PHE A 245 6.71 -5.06 -6.51
CA PHE A 245 6.71 -3.65 -6.11
C PHE A 245 6.74 -3.49 -4.60
N ILE A 246 7.18 -2.31 -4.18
CA ILE A 246 6.98 -1.77 -2.84
C ILE A 246 6.36 -0.39 -3.01
N PHE A 247 5.39 -0.06 -2.18
CA PHE A 247 4.80 1.26 -2.06
C PHE A 247 4.86 1.69 -0.60
N ALA A 248 5.21 2.94 -0.36
CA ALA A 248 5.26 3.55 0.95
C ALA A 248 4.30 4.74 1.02
N ASP A 249 3.53 4.82 2.10
CA ASP A 249 2.78 5.99 2.51
C ASP A 249 3.03 6.25 4.00
N LEU A 250 3.98 7.14 4.28
CA LEU A 250 4.35 7.52 5.64
C LEU A 250 3.59 8.76 6.13
N ILE A 251 2.60 9.24 5.37
CA ILE A 251 1.90 10.51 5.61
C ILE A 251 2.88 11.68 5.50
N GLU A 252 3.60 11.95 6.59
CA GLU A 252 4.69 12.91 6.70
C GLU A 252 5.77 12.25 7.56
N HIS A 253 7.00 12.19 7.05
CA HIS A 253 8.09 11.54 7.74
C HIS A 253 9.29 12.47 7.89
N ASP A 254 9.67 12.72 9.15
CA ASP A 254 10.88 13.47 9.50
C ASP A 254 12.04 12.52 9.76
N TYR A 255 13.17 12.79 9.11
CA TYR A 255 14.41 12.04 9.27
C TYR A 255 15.61 12.99 9.36
N VAL A 256 16.67 12.55 10.03
CA VAL A 256 17.85 13.38 10.30
C VAL A 256 19.04 12.84 9.52
N ILE A 257 19.67 13.71 8.72
CA ILE A 257 20.96 13.45 8.09
C ILE A 257 22.05 14.18 8.86
N GLN A 258 23.06 13.43 9.30
CA GLN A 258 24.28 14.01 9.88
C GLN A 258 25.39 14.08 8.83
N ARG A 259 26.03 15.23 8.71
CA ARG A 259 27.15 15.45 7.79
C ARG A 259 28.13 16.46 8.36
N GLU A 260 29.37 16.45 7.87
CA GLU A 260 30.30 17.53 8.18
C GLU A 260 29.77 18.86 7.63
N LEU A 261 29.96 19.95 8.38
CA LEU A 261 29.48 21.27 8.00
C LEU A 261 30.05 21.66 6.62
N SER A 262 29.16 21.93 5.68
CA SER A 262 29.49 22.40 4.34
C SER A 262 29.89 23.88 4.34
N ASN A 263 30.67 24.29 3.35
CA ASN A 263 30.92 25.71 3.06
C ASN A 263 29.65 26.45 2.59
N VAL A 264 28.63 25.71 2.13
CA VAL A 264 27.33 26.26 1.72
C VAL A 264 26.33 26.07 2.85
N ALA A 265 25.77 27.18 3.35
CA ALA A 265 24.76 27.15 4.39
C ALA A 265 23.48 26.42 3.93
N THR A 266 22.99 25.50 4.76
CA THR A 266 21.74 24.79 4.50
C THR A 266 20.56 25.71 4.69
N LYS A 267 19.75 25.89 3.65
CA LYS A 267 18.54 26.72 3.70
C LYS A 267 17.34 25.88 4.15
N LEU A 268 16.56 26.44 5.06
CA LEU A 268 15.25 25.89 5.42
C LEU A 268 14.28 26.09 4.24
N GLY A 269 13.37 25.14 4.03
CA GLY A 269 12.35 25.21 2.99
C GLY A 269 12.32 23.99 2.06
N SER A 270 11.52 24.08 1.00
CA SER A 270 11.31 22.99 0.04
C SER A 270 12.56 22.75 -0.83
N GLU A 271 13.02 21.50 -0.88
CA GLU A 271 14.04 21.03 -1.83
C GLU A 271 13.40 20.44 -3.08
N THR A 272 12.33 19.66 -2.88
CA THR A 272 11.49 19.09 -3.94
C THR A 272 10.03 19.25 -3.55
N ARG A 273 9.13 18.82 -4.43
CA ARG A 273 7.70 18.81 -4.12
C ARG A 273 7.35 17.93 -2.91
N THR A 274 8.07 16.84 -2.69
CA THR A 274 7.84 15.90 -1.58
C THR A 274 8.73 16.22 -0.38
N ARG A 275 9.88 16.86 -0.59
CA ARG A 275 10.93 17.01 0.43
C ARG A 275 11.19 18.45 0.82
N SER A 276 11.33 18.70 2.12
CA SER A 276 11.75 19.99 2.68
C SER A 276 12.76 19.84 3.81
N VAL A 277 13.62 20.84 4.00
CA VAL A 277 14.46 20.99 5.19
C VAL A 277 13.67 21.76 6.24
N VAL A 278 13.47 21.15 7.40
CA VAL A 278 12.63 21.68 8.49
C VAL A 278 13.47 22.27 9.61
N ASP A 279 14.62 21.66 9.91
CA ASP A 279 15.51 22.12 10.99
C ASP A 279 16.98 21.83 10.65
N VAL A 280 17.88 22.66 11.17
CA VAL A 280 19.33 22.52 11.02
C VAL A 280 20.00 22.86 12.35
N GLN A 281 20.70 21.88 12.91
CA GLN A 281 21.46 22.02 14.15
C GLN A 281 22.93 21.74 13.90
N THR A 282 23.81 22.39 14.67
CA THR A 282 25.26 22.14 14.57
C THR A 282 25.82 21.72 15.93
N LYS A 283 26.70 20.74 15.91
CA LYS A 283 27.39 20.23 17.10
C LYS A 283 28.87 20.08 16.80
N LYS A 284 29.74 20.46 17.75
CA LYS A 284 31.17 20.18 17.67
C LYS A 284 31.45 18.82 18.28
N GLU A 285 32.07 17.92 17.52
CA GLU A 285 32.41 16.57 17.93
C GLU A 285 33.78 16.18 17.37
N GLY A 286 34.73 15.82 18.24
CA GLY A 286 36.07 15.41 17.82
C GLY A 286 36.87 16.46 17.03
N GLY A 287 36.64 17.76 17.28
CA GLY A 287 37.31 18.86 16.56
C GLY A 287 36.70 19.20 15.19
N LYS A 288 35.69 18.46 14.75
CA LYS A 288 34.89 18.76 13.56
C LYS A 288 33.53 19.33 13.94
N THR A 289 32.98 20.20 13.11
CA THR A 289 31.60 20.68 13.26
C THR A 289 30.68 19.81 12.40
N ILE A 290 29.80 19.05 13.04
CA ILE A 290 28.80 18.20 12.40
C ILE A 290 27.49 18.99 12.34
N GLU A 291 26.90 19.03 11.14
CA GLU A 291 25.57 19.56 10.87
C GLU A 291 24.56 18.39 10.89
N SER A 292 23.50 18.53 11.69
CA SER A 292 22.33 17.66 11.70
C SER A 292 21.19 18.37 10.98
N VAL A 293 20.79 17.85 9.83
CA VAL A 293 19.74 18.42 8.98
C VAL A 293 18.50 17.54 9.07
N THR A 294 17.43 18.07 9.65
CA THR A 294 16.13 17.40 9.71
C THR A 294 15.37 17.71 8.42
N LYS A 295 14.98 16.65 7.71
CA LYS A 295 14.21 16.73 6.47
C LYS A 295 12.86 16.06 6.65
N ARG A 296 11.84 16.59 5.97
CA ARG A 296 10.49 16.02 5.90
C ARG A 296 10.19 15.54 4.51
N GLU A 297 9.68 14.31 4.41
CA GLU A 297 9.07 13.75 3.20
C GLU A 297 7.54 13.72 3.33
N LEU A 298 6.86 14.06 2.23
CA LEU A 298 5.40 14.06 2.12
C LEU A 298 4.95 12.96 1.17
N TYR A 299 3.86 12.28 1.53
CA TYR A 299 3.33 11.15 0.77
C TYR A 299 1.90 11.39 0.28
N SER A 300 1.52 10.69 -0.78
CA SER A 300 0.12 10.51 -1.22
C SER A 300 -0.38 9.13 -0.83
N THR A 301 -1.70 8.98 -0.78
CA THR A 301 -2.37 7.68 -0.58
C THR A 301 -2.10 6.72 -1.75
N TRP A 302 -2.31 5.43 -1.52
CA TRP A 302 -2.30 4.36 -2.52
C TRP A 302 -3.19 4.69 -3.71
N TYR A 303 -4.45 5.07 -3.49
CA TYR A 303 -5.40 5.42 -4.54
C TYR A 303 -4.78 6.43 -5.53
N LEU A 304 -4.35 7.57 -5.00
CA LEU A 304 -3.72 8.64 -5.77
C LEU A 304 -2.41 8.25 -6.47
N ALA A 305 -1.58 7.38 -5.88
CA ALA A 305 -0.29 6.98 -6.45
C ALA A 305 -0.41 5.89 -7.52
N SER A 306 -1.37 4.97 -7.33
CA SER A 306 -1.66 3.85 -8.23
C SER A 306 -2.49 4.27 -9.45
N ASP A 307 -3.23 5.37 -9.34
CA ASP A 307 -4.09 5.90 -10.39
C ASP A 307 -3.32 6.63 -11.51
N VAL A 308 -4.00 6.82 -12.64
CA VAL A 308 -3.52 7.47 -13.88
C VAL A 308 -3.05 8.91 -13.66
N VAL A 309 -3.54 9.55 -12.60
CA VAL A 309 -3.26 10.96 -12.28
C VAL A 309 -1.83 11.15 -11.77
N ALA A 310 -1.21 10.12 -11.16
CA ALA A 310 0.19 10.17 -10.76
C ALA A 310 1.09 10.01 -11.98
N SER A 311 1.81 11.07 -12.34
CA SER A 311 2.76 11.09 -13.46
C SER A 311 4.20 10.93 -12.99
N LEU A 312 5.07 10.50 -13.89
CA LEU A 312 6.51 10.44 -13.61
C LEU A 312 7.09 11.86 -13.49
N PRO A 313 7.99 12.10 -12.51
CA PRO A 313 8.71 13.36 -12.43
C PRO A 313 9.49 13.66 -13.72
N ARG A 314 9.70 14.95 -14.01
CA ARG A 314 10.36 15.39 -15.24
C ARG A 314 11.73 14.74 -15.45
N GLU A 315 12.46 14.41 -14.39
CA GLU A 315 13.77 13.76 -14.50
C GLU A 315 13.75 12.39 -15.22
N TYR A 316 12.61 11.70 -15.21
CA TYR A 316 12.41 10.44 -15.94
C TYR A 316 11.91 10.67 -17.37
N THR A 317 11.25 11.80 -17.64
CA THR A 317 10.55 12.05 -18.93
C THR A 317 11.22 13.10 -19.82
N GLN A 318 12.23 13.82 -19.32
CA GLN A 318 12.91 14.93 -20.01
C GLN A 318 13.61 14.54 -21.31
N THR A 319 14.18 13.33 -21.39
CA THR A 319 14.95 12.90 -22.56
C THR A 319 14.53 11.49 -22.99
N PRO A 320 14.65 11.15 -24.30
CA PRO A 320 14.37 9.79 -24.78
C PRO A 320 15.17 8.72 -24.04
N ARG A 321 16.44 9.01 -23.67
CA ARG A 321 17.28 8.10 -22.88
C ARG A 321 16.69 7.81 -21.51
N ARG A 322 16.20 8.83 -20.80
CA ARG A 322 15.57 8.67 -19.47
C ARG A 322 14.26 7.91 -19.57
N LYS A 323 13.44 8.18 -20.59
CA LYS A 323 12.21 7.43 -20.86
C LYS A 323 12.48 5.94 -21.08
N ARG A 324 13.52 5.59 -21.85
CA ARG A 324 13.94 4.20 -22.08
C ARG A 324 14.51 3.50 -20.85
N ALA A 325 14.97 4.26 -19.85
CA ALA A 325 15.47 3.70 -18.59
C ALA A 325 14.34 3.38 -17.59
N VAL A 326 13.11 3.83 -17.85
CA VAL A 326 11.96 3.44 -17.03
C VAL A 326 11.55 2.03 -17.43
N THR A 327 11.48 1.11 -16.46
CA THR A 327 11.05 -0.26 -16.77
C THR A 327 9.58 -0.27 -17.24
N PRO A 328 9.25 -0.99 -18.33
CA PRO A 328 7.86 -1.22 -18.71
C PRO A 328 7.05 -2.00 -17.67
N ALA A 329 7.71 -2.69 -16.72
CA ALA A 329 7.05 -3.36 -15.61
C ALA A 329 6.18 -2.40 -14.77
N LEU A 330 6.56 -1.12 -14.67
CA LEU A 330 5.73 -0.09 -14.02
C LEU A 330 4.38 0.08 -14.72
N SER A 331 4.37 0.10 -16.06
CA SER A 331 3.13 0.20 -16.85
C SER A 331 2.28 -1.06 -16.70
N CYS A 332 2.91 -2.23 -16.66
CA CYS A 332 2.23 -3.51 -16.44
C CYS A 332 1.61 -3.61 -15.04
N LEU A 333 2.29 -3.15 -13.98
CA LEU A 333 1.77 -3.13 -12.62
C LEU A 333 0.56 -2.19 -12.49
N ARG A 334 0.60 -1.00 -13.08
CA ARG A 334 -0.57 -0.10 -13.10
C ARG A 334 -1.76 -0.72 -13.83
N ALA A 335 -1.48 -1.35 -14.98
CA ALA A 335 -2.52 -2.07 -15.72
C ALA A 335 -3.09 -3.24 -14.92
N LEU A 336 -2.28 -3.92 -14.12
CA LEU A 336 -2.74 -4.99 -13.22
C LEU A 336 -3.68 -4.45 -12.15
N TRP A 337 -3.31 -3.35 -11.48
CA TRP A 337 -4.16 -2.75 -10.43
C TRP A 337 -5.49 -2.24 -10.99
N GLU A 338 -5.46 -1.63 -12.17
CA GLU A 338 -6.69 -1.21 -12.87
C GLU A 338 -7.52 -2.43 -13.29
N PHE A 339 -6.89 -3.47 -13.85
CA PHE A 339 -7.57 -4.71 -14.20
C PHE A 339 -8.26 -5.35 -12.99
N GLN A 340 -7.58 -5.43 -11.85
CA GLN A 340 -8.15 -5.95 -10.61
C GLN A 340 -9.36 -5.12 -10.17
N THR A 341 -9.28 -3.79 -10.28
CA THR A 341 -10.39 -2.89 -9.95
C THR A 341 -11.61 -3.17 -10.84
N LEU A 342 -11.39 -3.37 -12.15
CA LEU A 342 -12.46 -3.67 -13.12
C LEU A 342 -13.00 -5.10 -13.01
N SER A 343 -12.23 -6.02 -12.43
CA SER A 343 -12.51 -7.46 -12.47
C SER A 343 -12.77 -8.07 -11.09
N GLY A 344 -13.12 -7.24 -10.08
CA GLY A 344 -13.45 -7.71 -8.74
C GLY A 344 -12.27 -8.37 -7.99
N GLY A 345 -11.05 -7.86 -8.20
CA GLY A 345 -9.83 -8.30 -7.53
C GLY A 345 -9.08 -9.46 -8.20
N ARG A 346 -9.68 -10.13 -9.20
CA ARG A 346 -9.05 -11.27 -9.87
C ARG A 346 -7.83 -10.86 -10.71
N LEU A 347 -6.89 -11.79 -10.87
CA LEU A 347 -5.78 -11.65 -11.82
C LEU A 347 -6.24 -11.91 -13.27
N PRO A 348 -5.59 -11.31 -14.28
CA PRO A 348 -5.77 -11.68 -15.68
C PRO A 348 -5.51 -13.17 -15.92
N GLY A 349 -6.46 -13.85 -16.54
CA GLY A 349 -6.30 -15.22 -17.02
C GLY A 349 -5.64 -15.29 -18.40
N HIS A 350 -5.57 -16.51 -18.94
CA HIS A 350 -5.02 -16.77 -20.28
C HIS A 350 -6.07 -16.68 -21.40
N THR A 351 -7.24 -16.10 -21.15
CA THR A 351 -8.31 -15.96 -22.15
C THR A 351 -8.00 -14.82 -23.12
N LYS A 352 -8.56 -14.89 -24.34
CA LYS A 352 -8.36 -13.84 -25.34
C LYS A 352 -8.93 -12.50 -24.87
N GLU A 353 -10.03 -12.50 -24.13
CA GLU A 353 -10.61 -11.28 -23.57
C GLU A 353 -9.67 -10.62 -22.56
N ASP A 354 -9.14 -11.41 -21.61
CA ASP A 354 -8.27 -10.89 -20.55
C ASP A 354 -6.95 -10.36 -21.10
N LEU A 355 -6.32 -11.12 -22.01
CA LEU A 355 -5.08 -10.70 -22.66
C LEU A 355 -5.28 -9.42 -23.49
N GLY A 356 -6.43 -9.33 -24.18
CA GLY A 356 -6.80 -8.15 -24.96
C GLY A 356 -7.07 -6.93 -24.08
N LEU A 357 -7.80 -7.09 -22.97
CA LEU A 357 -8.07 -6.03 -22.00
C LEU A 357 -6.77 -5.57 -21.34
N PHE A 358 -5.96 -6.48 -20.79
CA PHE A 358 -4.70 -6.13 -20.14
C PHE A 358 -3.75 -5.40 -21.08
N THR A 359 -3.63 -5.83 -22.34
CA THR A 359 -2.79 -5.14 -23.33
C THR A 359 -3.26 -3.70 -23.58
N LYS A 360 -4.58 -3.48 -23.66
CA LYS A 360 -5.14 -2.13 -23.81
C LYS A 360 -4.81 -1.26 -22.59
N LEU A 361 -5.02 -1.77 -21.39
CA LEU A 361 -4.71 -1.07 -20.14
C LEU A 361 -3.22 -0.75 -20.05
N ALA A 362 -2.34 -1.72 -20.28
CA ALA A 362 -0.89 -1.52 -20.25
C ALA A 362 -0.44 -0.46 -21.26
N THR A 363 -1.01 -0.47 -22.47
CA THR A 363 -0.71 0.55 -23.50
C THR A 363 -1.17 1.94 -23.06
N ALA A 364 -2.37 2.05 -22.48
CA ALA A 364 -2.91 3.32 -21.98
C ALA A 364 -2.05 3.88 -20.83
N GLN A 365 -1.73 3.04 -19.84
CA GLN A 365 -0.88 3.40 -18.71
C GLN A 365 0.53 3.81 -19.16
N HIS A 366 1.10 3.11 -20.15
CA HIS A 366 2.41 3.43 -20.71
C HIS A 366 2.42 4.81 -21.40
N ALA A 367 1.37 5.13 -22.15
CA ALA A 367 1.20 6.43 -22.79
C ALA A 367 1.01 7.55 -21.76
N GLN A 368 0.22 7.32 -20.71
CA GLN A 368 -0.02 8.29 -19.63
C GLN A 368 1.25 8.61 -18.82
N LEU A 369 2.13 7.61 -18.62
CA LEU A 369 3.45 7.82 -18.05
C LEU A 369 4.40 8.62 -18.96
N GLY A 370 3.98 8.92 -20.20
CA GLY A 370 4.76 9.67 -21.18
C GLY A 370 5.94 8.90 -21.76
N LEU A 371 5.90 7.56 -21.70
CA LEU A 371 6.95 6.66 -22.17
C LEU A 371 6.85 6.40 -23.68
N LEU A 372 7.92 5.89 -24.27
CA LEU A 372 7.99 5.63 -25.71
C LEU A 372 7.33 4.27 -26.01
N SER A 373 6.36 4.24 -26.92
CA SER A 373 5.61 3.01 -27.27
C SER A 373 6.50 1.83 -27.66
N GLU A 374 7.68 2.09 -28.25
CA GLU A 374 8.69 1.07 -28.59
C GLU A 374 9.25 0.31 -27.38
N THR A 375 9.14 0.86 -26.16
CA THR A 375 9.68 0.24 -24.95
C THR A 375 8.73 -0.79 -24.34
N LEU A 376 7.42 -0.69 -24.58
CA LEU A 376 6.44 -1.70 -24.19
C LEU A 376 6.32 -2.79 -25.27
N ARG A 377 7.20 -3.78 -25.20
CA ARG A 377 7.24 -4.88 -26.17
C ARG A 377 6.28 -6.01 -25.78
N SER A 378 5.76 -6.74 -26.77
CA SER A 378 4.87 -7.89 -26.56
C SER A 378 5.50 -9.01 -25.72
N GLU A 379 6.82 -9.16 -25.79
CA GLU A 379 7.59 -10.09 -24.96
C GLU A 379 7.51 -9.73 -23.47
N THR A 380 7.63 -8.44 -23.14
CA THR A 380 7.52 -7.95 -21.76
C THR A 380 6.11 -8.18 -21.21
N LEU A 381 5.07 -7.88 -22.01
CA LEU A 381 3.67 -8.17 -21.63
C LEU A 381 3.45 -9.65 -21.36
N ARG A 382 3.94 -10.53 -22.25
CA ARG A 382 3.82 -11.98 -22.10
C ARG A 382 4.53 -12.49 -20.84
N SER A 383 5.79 -12.07 -20.64
CA SER A 383 6.59 -12.46 -19.48
C SER A 383 5.93 -12.02 -18.17
N PHE A 384 5.42 -10.77 -18.13
CA PHE A 384 4.68 -10.26 -16.97
C PHE A 384 3.43 -11.09 -16.68
N LEU A 385 2.57 -11.30 -17.69
CA LEU A 385 1.33 -12.08 -17.54
C LEU A 385 1.57 -13.53 -17.11
N GLN A 386 2.63 -14.18 -17.63
CA GLN A 386 3.03 -15.53 -17.23
C GLN A 386 3.57 -15.61 -15.80
N SER A 387 4.04 -14.49 -15.24
CA SER A 387 4.61 -14.41 -13.90
C SER A 387 3.58 -14.11 -12.81
N LEU A 388 2.36 -13.68 -13.19
CA LEU A 388 1.33 -13.28 -12.24
C LEU A 388 0.95 -14.41 -11.28
N GLY A 389 0.81 -14.07 -10.00
CA GLY A 389 0.52 -15.03 -8.93
C GLY A 389 1.68 -15.97 -8.57
N GLY A 390 2.78 -15.95 -9.32
CA GLY A 390 3.97 -16.72 -8.99
C GLY A 390 4.77 -16.12 -7.83
N GLU A 391 5.38 -16.97 -7.03
CA GLU A 391 6.31 -16.58 -5.97
C GLU A 391 7.69 -17.12 -6.26
N MET A 392 8.67 -16.24 -6.35
CA MET A 392 10.08 -16.62 -6.53
C MET A 392 10.86 -16.19 -5.29
N ALA A 393 11.46 -17.16 -4.59
CA ALA A 393 12.22 -16.90 -3.38
C ALA A 393 13.31 -15.79 -3.54
N PRO A 394 14.08 -15.72 -4.66
CA PRO A 394 15.03 -14.62 -4.85
C PRO A 394 14.37 -13.24 -4.94
N VAL A 395 13.22 -13.14 -5.60
CA VAL A 395 12.49 -11.87 -5.75
C VAL A 395 11.88 -11.46 -4.42
N ALA A 396 11.28 -12.41 -3.69
CA ALA A 396 10.77 -12.21 -2.35
C ALA A 396 11.88 -11.74 -1.38
N ALA A 397 13.10 -12.29 -1.47
CA ALA A 397 14.23 -11.90 -0.64
C ALA A 397 14.73 -10.47 -0.94
N ILE A 398 14.79 -10.08 -2.23
CA ILE A 398 15.19 -8.73 -2.63
C ILE A 398 14.16 -7.71 -2.13
N LEU A 399 12.88 -7.91 -2.46
CA LEU A 399 11.81 -6.99 -2.09
C LEU A 399 11.59 -6.96 -0.57
N GLY A 400 11.54 -8.13 0.07
CA GLY A 400 11.32 -8.25 1.51
C GLY A 400 12.46 -7.66 2.33
N GLY A 401 13.71 -7.84 1.87
CA GLY A 401 14.88 -7.20 2.47
C GLY A 401 14.84 -5.68 2.33
N GLN A 402 14.55 -5.17 1.13
CA GLN A 402 14.48 -3.72 0.88
C GLN A 402 13.35 -3.05 1.68
N LEU A 403 12.17 -3.67 1.70
CA LEU A 403 11.01 -3.19 2.48
C LEU A 403 11.30 -3.18 3.98
N ALA A 404 11.81 -4.29 4.54
CA ALA A 404 12.13 -4.36 5.96
C ALA A 404 13.22 -3.35 6.35
N GLN A 405 14.23 -3.14 5.50
CA GLN A 405 15.26 -2.15 5.74
C GLN A 405 14.69 -0.71 5.76
N ASP A 406 13.76 -0.40 4.86
CA ASP A 406 13.09 0.90 4.85
C ASP A 406 12.25 1.12 6.12
N VAL A 407 11.51 0.10 6.55
CA VAL A 407 10.76 0.12 7.82
C VAL A 407 11.68 0.38 9.01
N ILE A 408 12.83 -0.30 9.09
CA ILE A 408 13.83 -0.09 10.15
C ILE A 408 14.39 1.35 10.10
N ASN A 409 14.68 1.86 8.91
CA ASN A 409 15.16 3.22 8.72
C ASN A 409 14.13 4.27 9.15
N VAL A 410 12.85 4.05 8.83
CA VAL A 410 11.73 4.90 9.23
C VAL A 410 11.56 4.90 10.75
N LEU A 411 11.63 3.74 11.40
CA LEU A 411 11.61 3.66 12.87
C LEU A 411 12.81 4.38 13.50
N GLY A 412 13.99 4.25 12.89
CA GLY A 412 15.21 4.92 13.34
C GLY A 412 15.22 6.43 13.11
N GLN A 413 14.54 6.92 12.06
CA GLN A 413 14.58 8.31 11.56
C GLN A 413 15.98 8.77 11.13
N THR A 414 16.81 7.84 10.64
CA THR A 414 18.25 8.07 10.36
C THR A 414 18.58 8.15 8.87
N GLN A 415 17.64 7.83 7.98
CA GLN A 415 17.86 7.80 6.53
C GLN A 415 16.64 8.30 5.76
N GLN A 416 16.86 8.64 4.49
CA GLN A 416 15.76 8.98 3.59
C GLN A 416 14.94 7.72 3.29
N PRO A 417 13.61 7.74 3.53
CA PRO A 417 12.74 6.61 3.21
C PRO A 417 12.49 6.47 1.70
N ILE A 418 11.96 5.32 1.29
CA ILE A 418 11.46 5.08 -0.07
C ILE A 418 10.45 6.17 -0.47
N GLN A 419 10.60 6.72 -1.68
CA GLN A 419 9.75 7.78 -2.23
C GLN A 419 9.28 7.48 -3.66
N ASN A 420 8.06 7.01 -3.86
CA ASN A 420 7.24 6.26 -2.91
C ASN A 420 6.99 4.84 -3.40
N THR A 421 7.35 4.54 -4.65
CA THR A 421 7.13 3.25 -5.30
C THR A 421 8.45 2.68 -5.78
N VAL A 422 8.78 1.48 -5.36
CA VAL A 422 9.84 0.65 -5.94
C VAL A 422 9.20 -0.32 -6.93
N VAL A 423 9.81 -0.48 -8.10
CA VAL A 423 9.46 -1.54 -9.05
C VAL A 423 10.68 -2.40 -9.29
N PHE A 424 10.52 -3.69 -9.04
CA PHE A 424 11.52 -4.70 -9.36
C PHE A 424 11.19 -5.38 -10.69
N ASP A 425 12.20 -5.44 -11.57
CA ASP A 425 12.14 -6.13 -12.86
C ASP A 425 13.22 -7.21 -12.90
N GLY A 426 12.82 -8.47 -12.79
CA GLY A 426 13.71 -9.62 -12.78
C GLY A 426 14.38 -9.91 -14.12
N ASN A 427 13.98 -9.27 -15.23
CA ASN A 427 14.72 -9.41 -16.49
C ASN A 427 15.98 -8.55 -16.49
N THR A 428 15.92 -7.36 -15.88
CA THR A 428 17.07 -6.45 -15.75
C THR A 428 17.78 -6.61 -14.41
N MET A 429 17.14 -7.30 -13.45
CA MET A 429 17.58 -7.43 -12.05
C MET A 429 17.74 -6.07 -11.35
N GLU A 430 16.86 -5.11 -11.69
CA GLU A 430 16.87 -3.77 -11.12
C GLU A 430 15.64 -3.52 -10.24
N ALA A 431 15.84 -2.82 -9.12
CA ALA A 431 14.79 -2.31 -8.22
C ALA A 431 14.80 -0.78 -8.26
N ASN A 432 14.08 -0.19 -9.21
CA ASN A 432 14.09 1.27 -9.42
C ASN A 432 13.00 1.96 -8.60
N VAL A 433 13.35 3.11 -8.01
CA VAL A 433 12.43 3.96 -7.25
C VAL A 433 11.79 5.00 -8.17
N TYR A 434 10.48 5.17 -8.08
CA TYR A 434 9.67 6.14 -8.81
C TYR A 434 8.80 6.94 -7.81
N PRO A 435 9.02 8.27 -7.69
CA PRO A 435 8.15 9.14 -6.91
C PRO A 435 6.84 9.41 -7.66
N LEU A 436 5.80 8.62 -7.36
CA LEU A 436 4.50 8.67 -8.04
C LEU A 436 3.49 9.42 -7.16
N HIS A 437 3.32 10.70 -7.46
CA HIS A 437 2.36 11.57 -6.78
C HIS A 437 1.55 12.38 -7.80
N PRO A 438 0.21 12.40 -7.71
CA PRO A 438 -0.61 13.28 -8.56
C PRO A 438 -0.31 14.74 -8.22
N PRO A 439 -0.56 15.73 -9.08
CA PRO A 439 -0.48 17.14 -8.71
C PRO A 439 -1.44 17.48 -7.54
N GLY A 440 -1.10 18.48 -6.73
CA GLY A 440 -1.91 18.91 -5.58
C GLY A 440 -1.24 18.72 -4.21
N ALA A 441 -2.05 18.75 -3.16
CA ALA A 441 -1.60 18.61 -1.77
C ALA A 441 -1.03 17.20 -1.51
N LEU A 442 -0.13 17.11 -0.55
CA LEU A 442 0.47 15.86 -0.05
C LEU A 442 0.51 15.92 1.48
N GLY A 443 0.87 14.81 2.12
CA GLY A 443 0.96 14.77 3.58
C GLY A 443 -0.40 14.76 4.25
N ARG A 444 -0.49 15.32 5.46
CA ARG A 444 -1.69 15.24 6.30
C ARG A 444 -2.94 15.85 5.67
N GLY A 445 -2.76 16.83 4.79
CA GLY A 445 -3.87 17.56 4.15
C GLY A 445 -4.76 16.72 3.23
N LEU A 446 -4.38 15.49 2.88
CA LEU A 446 -5.12 14.65 1.93
C LEU A 446 -6.41 14.02 2.47
N LEU A 447 -6.60 13.96 3.79
CA LEU A 447 -7.85 13.49 4.42
C LEU A 447 -8.47 14.53 5.36
N SER A 448 -7.96 15.77 5.36
CA SER A 448 -8.45 16.84 6.22
C SER A 448 -9.59 17.63 5.54
N GLU A 449 -10.69 16.96 5.19
CA GLU A 449 -11.97 17.64 4.98
C GLU A 449 -12.97 17.17 6.05
N SER A 450 -13.17 18.03 7.05
CA SER A 450 -14.29 18.11 7.99
C SER A 450 -14.87 16.81 8.57
N MET A 451 -14.39 16.41 9.75
CA MET A 451 -15.30 15.90 10.77
C MET A 451 -16.08 17.10 11.33
N PRO A 452 -17.41 17.20 11.19
CA PRO A 452 -18.18 18.19 11.94
C PRO A 452 -17.94 17.92 13.43
N ALA A 453 -17.50 18.95 14.14
CA ALA A 453 -17.39 18.93 15.58
C ALA A 453 -18.72 18.45 16.19
N ALA A 454 -18.61 17.47 17.09
CA ALA A 454 -19.56 17.09 18.13
C ALA A 454 -20.96 17.72 18.02
N LEU A 455 -21.96 16.92 17.61
CA LEU A 455 -23.34 17.19 18.00
C LEU A 455 -23.43 17.08 19.53
N PRO A 456 -23.82 18.16 20.25
CA PRO A 456 -24.07 18.04 21.68
C PRO A 456 -25.37 17.26 21.88
N ASN A 457 -25.35 16.35 22.86
CA ASN A 457 -26.54 15.76 23.46
C ASN A 457 -27.64 16.82 23.67
N GLY A 458 -28.86 16.54 23.22
CA GLY A 458 -30.00 17.34 23.64
C GLY A 458 -31.29 17.07 22.87
N GLY A 459 -32.17 16.28 23.46
CA GLY A 459 -33.59 16.60 23.61
C GLY A 459 -34.43 16.78 22.35
N VAL A 460 -35.32 15.81 22.13
CA VAL A 460 -36.52 15.95 21.32
C VAL A 460 -37.36 17.13 21.82
N ALA A 461 -37.63 18.12 20.98
CA ALA A 461 -38.70 19.09 21.19
C ALA A 461 -39.36 19.45 19.84
N LEU A 462 -40.66 19.20 19.76
CA LEU A 462 -41.59 19.52 18.69
C LEU A 462 -42.05 20.99 18.76
N GLY A 463 -42.34 21.60 17.61
CA GLY A 463 -43.09 22.87 17.41
C GLY A 463 -42.19 24.07 17.08
N ASP A 464 -42.45 24.96 16.12
CA ASP A 464 -43.63 25.34 15.33
C ASP A 464 -43.13 26.21 14.12
N PRO A 465 -43.85 26.34 12.98
CA PRO A 465 -43.35 26.93 11.75
C PRO A 465 -43.71 28.42 11.62
N GLY A 466 -42.75 29.25 11.26
CA GLY A 466 -43.02 30.60 10.78
C GLY A 466 -41.82 31.52 10.92
N MET A 467 -41.25 31.94 9.79
CA MET A 467 -41.02 33.34 9.45
C MET A 467 -40.24 33.43 8.13
N MET A 468 -40.80 34.21 7.23
CA MET A 468 -40.36 34.46 5.86
C MET A 468 -39.06 35.28 5.77
N MET A 469 -38.24 34.97 4.78
CA MET A 469 -37.09 35.77 4.32
C MET A 469 -37.57 36.90 3.39
N PRO A 470 -36.96 38.11 3.42
CA PRO A 470 -37.02 39.02 2.29
C PRO A 470 -35.76 38.88 1.40
N MET A 471 -36.01 38.69 0.11
CA MET A 471 -35.04 38.72 -0.98
C MET A 471 -34.74 40.16 -1.40
N SER A 472 -33.47 40.48 -1.68
CA SER A 472 -33.08 41.67 -2.45
C SER A 472 -32.21 41.24 -3.63
N MET A 473 -32.73 41.44 -4.84
CA MET A 473 -32.05 41.29 -6.13
C MET A 473 -31.30 42.58 -6.48
N ASP A 474 -30.08 42.42 -6.98
CA ASP A 474 -29.31 43.43 -7.71
C ASP A 474 -29.93 43.75 -9.08
N GLY A 475 -29.69 44.97 -9.56
CA GLY A 475 -29.85 45.25 -10.98
C GLY A 475 -29.65 46.71 -11.40
N MET A 476 -28.52 46.94 -12.07
CA MET A 476 -28.35 47.74 -13.30
C MET A 476 -27.47 48.99 -13.22
N ASP A 477 -26.31 48.87 -13.86
CA ASP A 477 -25.58 49.95 -14.52
C ASP A 477 -26.04 50.07 -15.98
N PHE A 478 -26.25 51.30 -16.47
CA PHE A 478 -26.08 51.64 -17.88
C PHE A 478 -25.59 53.09 -18.03
N VAL A 479 -24.50 53.23 -18.78
CA VAL A 479 -23.76 54.45 -19.10
C VAL A 479 -24.41 55.19 -20.27
N GLY A 480 -24.40 56.53 -20.26
CA GLY A 480 -24.65 57.30 -21.49
C GLY A 480 -24.61 58.82 -21.36
N ALA A 481 -23.56 59.40 -21.94
CA ALA A 481 -23.47 60.75 -22.53
C ALA A 481 -23.26 61.99 -21.62
N ALA A 482 -22.07 62.59 -21.78
CA ALA A 482 -21.86 64.05 -21.69
C ALA A 482 -22.08 64.65 -23.12
N PRO A 483 -22.25 65.99 -23.32
CA PRO A 483 -21.12 66.93 -23.17
C PRO A 483 -21.45 68.43 -22.87
N VAL A 484 -20.37 69.19 -22.64
CA VAL A 484 -20.12 70.64 -22.96
C VAL A 484 -20.21 71.72 -21.85
N VAL A 485 -19.00 72.09 -21.36
CA VAL A 485 -18.30 73.40 -21.26
C VAL A 485 -18.94 74.62 -20.55
N THR A 486 -18.24 75.09 -19.50
CA THR A 486 -17.68 76.45 -19.21
C THR A 486 -17.33 76.47 -17.71
N GLN A 487 -16.18 76.88 -17.18
CA GLN A 487 -15.06 77.75 -17.57
C GLN A 487 -13.71 77.09 -17.26
#